data_AF-A0A699YLE4-F1
#
_entry.id   AF-A0A699YLE4-F1
#
_cell.length_a   1.000
_cell.length_b   1.000
_cell.length_c   1.000
_cell.angle_alpha   90.00
_cell.angle_beta   90.00
_cell.angle_gamma   90.00
#
_symmetry.space_group_name_H-M   'P 1'
#
loop_
_entity.id
_entity.type
_entity.pdbx_description
1 polymer ?
#
loop_
_entity_poly.entity_id
_entity_poly.type
_entity_poly.pdbx_seq_one_letter_code
_entity_poly.pdbx_strand_id
1 'polypeptide(L)'
;GRHPLPAPPHSPGQWRGGRRAAAEKGEAGGPAAQATVHALAAVGCLLPEVVGGVASQLVSFVTDVLLPAPQLHLWPTQEGAETGVAAGDEETTSNPLLLAKAAALRAVARGLTPSVEAGPMPAATVEAVKQLGQVLERLLDVDAEQEVPGCSGEEERGMLRLAAARAVLKLSIRHDSALPPSCYVATALMLQDPVPEPRAVFGAKLRKHISRLLTMGLVASHAGAPRGGGWLPSKYAAMLALSGVTESTFHIAHITHVYVFWSAAFLSAFWPRSLRWYKTNGWAALLCLRGFLGSAAVDPVELNKASAARGLREFVVAKRIAANAAAQAAALQPEPLAGTRRKGAAGAGGNIQEQPEFMLPHLLYLLALHPDCPDQDAVCGSQQQDSAGEAGAGDEAQALLAPFVAMLQALLEPLLLAAHAGGSGHT
;
A
#
# COMPACT_ATOMS: atom_id res chain seq x y z
N GLY A 1 -3.21 -48.88 44.38
CA GLY A 1 -3.23 -47.40 44.36
C GLY A 1 -2.70 -46.90 43.02
N ARG A 2 -3.58 -46.45 42.14
CA ARG A 2 -3.24 -45.62 40.98
C ARG A 2 -4.17 -44.41 41.05
N HIS A 3 -3.63 -43.25 41.39
CA HIS A 3 -4.39 -42.01 41.36
C HIS A 3 -4.66 -41.60 39.90
N PRO A 4 -5.89 -41.21 39.55
CA PRO A 4 -6.16 -40.59 38.27
C PRO A 4 -5.60 -39.15 38.28
N LEU A 5 -4.91 -38.78 37.20
CA LEU A 5 -4.46 -37.40 36.96
C LEU A 5 -5.68 -36.51 36.68
N PRO A 6 -5.69 -35.24 37.14
CA PRO A 6 -6.78 -34.31 36.87
C PRO A 6 -6.81 -33.93 35.39
N ALA A 7 -8.01 -33.95 34.81
CA ALA A 7 -8.27 -33.50 33.45
C ALA A 7 -7.94 -31.99 33.30
N PRO A 8 -7.42 -31.55 32.14
CA PRO A 8 -7.15 -30.14 31.89
C PRO A 8 -8.46 -29.33 31.86
N PRO A 9 -8.52 -28.14 32.47
CA PRO A 9 -9.68 -27.29 32.40
C PRO A 9 -9.71 -26.58 31.04
N HIS A 10 -10.93 -26.38 30.53
CA HIS A 10 -11.32 -25.58 29.36
C HIS A 10 -11.37 -26.31 28.02
N SER A 11 -12.59 -26.73 27.69
CA SER A 11 -13.00 -27.11 26.34
C SER A 11 -13.10 -25.86 25.44
N PRO A 12 -12.55 -25.87 24.21
CA PRO A 12 -12.58 -24.73 23.29
C PRO A 12 -13.98 -24.33 22.76
N GLY A 13 -15.07 -24.93 23.29
CA GLY A 13 -16.45 -24.66 22.88
C GLY A 13 -17.17 -23.54 23.63
N GLN A 14 -16.68 -23.11 24.80
CA GLN A 14 -17.46 -22.22 25.68
C GLN A 14 -17.44 -20.73 25.25
N TRP A 15 -16.57 -20.35 24.32
CA TRP A 15 -16.42 -18.98 23.82
C TRP A 15 -17.43 -18.56 22.72
N ARG A 16 -18.31 -19.45 22.24
CA ARG A 16 -19.29 -19.08 21.19
C ARG A 16 -20.58 -18.47 21.74
N GLY A 17 -21.06 -18.89 22.91
CA GLY A 17 -22.33 -18.42 23.48
C GLY A 17 -22.31 -16.97 23.99
N GLY A 18 -21.16 -16.51 24.53
CA GLY A 18 -21.02 -15.16 25.07
C GLY A 18 -20.88 -14.04 24.04
N ARG A 19 -20.58 -14.35 22.76
CA ARG A 19 -20.25 -13.33 21.74
C ARG A 19 -21.44 -12.46 21.33
N ARG A 20 -22.64 -13.04 21.19
CA ARG A 20 -23.84 -12.25 20.82
C ARG A 20 -24.30 -11.35 21.96
N ALA A 21 -24.33 -11.88 23.19
CA ALA A 21 -24.79 -11.12 24.35
C ALA A 21 -23.83 -9.98 24.77
N ALA A 22 -22.52 -10.13 24.57
CA ALA A 22 -21.54 -9.07 24.85
C ALA A 22 -21.51 -7.98 23.77
N ALA A 23 -21.70 -8.35 22.49
CA ALA A 23 -21.83 -7.39 21.40
C ALA A 23 -23.11 -6.53 21.52
N GLU A 24 -24.22 -7.14 21.94
CA GLU A 24 -25.49 -6.43 22.18
C GLU A 24 -25.47 -5.50 23.40
N LYS A 25 -24.54 -5.70 24.35
CA LYS A 25 -24.39 -4.85 25.55
C LYS A 25 -23.35 -3.73 25.42
N GLY A 26 -22.66 -3.61 24.29
CA GLY A 26 -21.70 -2.52 24.03
C GLY A 26 -20.40 -2.56 24.85
N GLU A 27 -20.17 -3.54 25.74
CA GLU A 27 -19.00 -3.58 26.65
C GLU A 27 -17.67 -3.99 25.97
N ALA A 28 -17.68 -4.27 24.66
CA ALA A 28 -16.50 -4.71 23.93
C ALA A 28 -15.68 -3.53 23.43
N GLY A 29 -14.54 -3.24 24.07
CA GLY A 29 -13.50 -2.40 23.46
C GLY A 29 -12.81 -1.35 24.34
N GLY A 30 -12.93 -1.43 25.67
CA GLY A 30 -12.18 -0.54 26.56
C GLY A 30 -10.64 -0.63 26.40
N PRO A 31 -9.88 0.25 27.07
CA PRO A 31 -8.41 0.31 26.96
C PRO A 31 -7.72 -1.02 27.31
N ALA A 32 -8.34 -1.83 28.18
CA ALA A 32 -7.87 -3.18 28.51
C ALA A 32 -7.90 -4.14 27.30
N ALA A 33 -8.94 -4.06 26.44
CA ALA A 33 -9.01 -4.86 25.22
C ALA A 33 -7.92 -4.46 24.24
N GLN A 34 -7.68 -3.15 24.07
CA GLN A 34 -6.60 -2.66 23.21
C GLN A 34 -5.21 -3.07 23.74
N ALA A 35 -4.98 -2.95 25.05
CA ALA A 35 -3.74 -3.41 25.68
C ALA A 35 -3.54 -4.92 25.50
N THR A 36 -4.62 -5.70 25.60
CA THR A 36 -4.60 -7.15 25.36
C THR A 36 -4.25 -7.47 23.90
N VAL A 37 -4.84 -6.77 22.93
CA VAL A 37 -4.51 -6.95 21.51
C VAL A 37 -3.04 -6.57 21.23
N HIS A 38 -2.52 -5.51 21.85
CA HIS A 38 -1.10 -5.16 21.74
C HIS A 38 -0.17 -6.17 22.39
N ALA A 39 -0.54 -6.71 23.56
CA ALA A 39 0.21 -7.77 24.23
C ALA A 39 0.25 -9.03 23.37
N LEU A 40 -0.90 -9.46 22.84
CA LEU A 40 -0.98 -10.61 21.92
C LEU A 40 -0.19 -10.37 20.64
N ALA A 41 -0.18 -9.15 20.11
CA ALA A 41 0.65 -8.78 18.96
C ALA A 41 2.16 -8.90 19.26
N ALA A 42 2.58 -8.49 20.46
CA ALA A 42 3.96 -8.64 20.90
C ALA A 42 4.33 -10.12 21.07
N VAL A 43 3.44 -10.92 21.66
CA VAL A 43 3.61 -12.37 21.80
C VAL A 43 3.71 -13.03 20.43
N GLY A 44 2.82 -12.76 19.48
CA GLY A 44 2.87 -13.36 18.14
C GLY A 44 4.10 -12.99 17.33
N CYS A 45 4.64 -11.80 17.55
CA CYS A 45 5.93 -11.40 16.97
C CYS A 45 7.10 -12.26 17.44
N LEU A 46 7.09 -12.70 18.70
CA LEU A 46 8.19 -13.41 19.35
C LEU A 46 7.99 -14.93 19.38
N LEU A 47 6.75 -15.38 19.49
CA LEU A 47 6.32 -16.76 19.71
C LEU A 47 5.17 -17.12 18.74
N PRO A 48 5.46 -17.28 17.44
CA PRO A 48 4.43 -17.53 16.42
C PRO A 48 3.63 -18.81 16.68
N GLU A 49 4.24 -19.83 17.30
CA GLU A 49 3.56 -21.09 17.65
C GLU A 49 2.42 -20.90 18.64
N VAL A 50 2.60 -20.00 19.62
CA VAL A 50 1.56 -19.69 20.61
C VAL A 50 0.39 -18.98 19.94
N VAL A 51 0.67 -18.06 19.01
CA VAL A 51 -0.38 -17.35 18.27
C VAL A 51 -1.04 -18.22 17.21
N GLY A 52 -0.36 -19.23 16.66
CA GLY A 52 -0.94 -20.16 15.68
C GLY A 52 -2.24 -20.81 16.15
N GLY A 53 -2.35 -21.16 17.44
CA GLY A 53 -3.56 -21.75 18.02
C GLY A 53 -4.72 -20.76 18.21
N VAL A 54 -4.45 -19.46 18.23
CA VAL A 54 -5.46 -18.40 18.50
C VAL A 54 -5.61 -17.39 17.35
N ALA A 55 -4.86 -17.55 16.25
CA ALA A 55 -4.78 -16.59 15.15
C ALA A 55 -6.17 -16.23 14.58
N SER A 56 -6.99 -17.25 14.27
CA SER A 56 -8.35 -17.04 13.74
C SER A 56 -9.28 -16.38 14.76
N GLN A 57 -9.09 -16.65 16.06
CA GLN A 57 -9.88 -16.02 17.12
C GLN A 57 -9.51 -14.54 17.27
N LEU A 58 -8.23 -14.22 17.16
CA LEU A 58 -7.73 -12.83 17.19
C LEU A 58 -8.23 -12.03 15.98
N VAL A 59 -8.18 -12.61 14.78
CA VAL A 59 -8.72 -11.98 13.56
C VAL A 59 -10.23 -11.80 13.69
N SER A 60 -10.98 -12.83 14.08
CA SER A 60 -12.44 -12.74 14.29
C SER A 60 -12.79 -11.69 15.36
N PHE A 61 -12.04 -11.59 16.45
CA PHE A 61 -12.27 -10.55 17.46
C PHE A 61 -12.14 -9.14 16.87
N VAL A 62 -11.05 -8.86 16.14
CA VAL A 62 -10.88 -7.52 15.56
C VAL A 62 -11.91 -7.24 14.47
N THR A 63 -12.20 -8.22 13.61
CA THR A 63 -13.03 -8.02 12.42
C THR A 63 -14.53 -8.08 12.71
N ASP A 64 -14.97 -8.95 13.61
CA ASP A 64 -16.39 -9.16 13.92
C ASP A 64 -16.85 -8.38 15.16
N VAL A 65 -15.94 -7.99 16.04
CA VAL A 65 -16.29 -7.31 17.31
C VAL A 65 -15.78 -5.88 17.35
N LEU A 66 -14.48 -5.64 17.14
CA LEU A 66 -13.91 -4.31 17.34
C LEU A 66 -14.19 -3.34 16.18
N LEU A 67 -14.00 -3.77 14.93
CA LEU A 67 -14.27 -2.91 13.76
C LEU A 67 -15.75 -2.50 13.65
N PRO A 68 -16.73 -3.39 13.93
CA PRO A 68 -18.14 -3.01 13.89
C PRO A 68 -18.63 -2.27 15.14
N ALA A 69 -17.82 -2.17 16.20
CA ALA A 69 -18.24 -1.50 17.43
C ALA A 69 -18.51 0.00 17.17
N PRO A 70 -19.71 0.52 17.52
CA PRO A 70 -20.07 1.92 17.31
C PRO A 70 -19.42 2.87 18.32
N GLN A 71 -19.08 2.37 19.51
CA GLN A 71 -18.46 3.11 20.61
C GLN A 71 -17.55 2.16 21.39
N LEU A 72 -16.46 2.68 21.96
CA LEU A 72 -15.75 1.99 23.03
C LEU A 72 -16.24 2.57 24.34
N HIS A 73 -16.85 1.75 25.19
CA HIS A 73 -16.95 2.10 26.59
C HIS A 73 -15.54 2.09 27.18
N LEU A 74 -14.88 3.25 27.12
CA LEU A 74 -13.70 3.52 27.92
C LEU A 74 -14.20 3.50 29.37
N TRP A 75 -13.94 2.41 30.09
CA TRP A 75 -14.12 2.41 31.53
C TRP A 75 -13.38 3.63 32.08
N PRO A 76 -14.00 4.43 32.96
CA PRO A 76 -13.30 5.53 33.60
C PRO A 76 -12.11 4.92 34.35
N THR A 77 -10.90 5.15 33.82
CA THR A 77 -9.67 4.97 34.60
C THR A 77 -9.84 5.85 35.82
N GLN A 78 -9.86 5.24 37.01
CA GLN A 78 -9.99 5.96 38.28
C GLN A 78 -9.09 7.18 38.26
N GLU A 79 -9.71 8.36 38.29
CA GLU A 79 -9.06 9.66 38.36
C GLU A 79 -8.16 9.66 39.59
N GLY A 80 -6.85 9.72 39.36
CA GLY A 80 -5.86 9.58 40.41
C GLY A 80 -4.48 10.01 39.94
N ALA A 81 -4.35 11.25 39.46
CA ALA A 81 -3.18 12.13 39.58
C ALA A 81 -3.29 13.27 38.55
N GLU A 82 -3.92 14.36 38.96
CA GLU A 82 -3.78 15.64 38.28
C GLU A 82 -2.37 16.19 38.52
N THR A 83 -1.54 16.22 37.48
CA THR A 83 -0.42 17.17 37.41
C THR A 83 -0.48 17.86 36.04
N GLY A 84 -0.82 19.14 36.10
CA GLY A 84 -1.05 19.98 34.93
C GLY A 84 0.18 20.12 34.04
N VAL A 85 -0.05 20.03 32.74
CA VAL A 85 0.86 20.53 31.70
C VAL A 85 0.02 21.32 30.71
N ALA A 86 0.57 22.47 30.33
CA ALA A 86 -0.09 23.61 29.72
C ALA A 86 -0.65 23.35 28.31
N ALA A 87 -1.78 24.02 28.05
CA ALA A 87 -2.43 24.16 26.77
C ALA A 87 -1.54 24.88 25.74
N GLY A 88 -1.52 24.33 24.52
CA GLY A 88 -0.89 24.97 23.38
C GLY A 88 -0.54 23.98 22.29
N ASP A 89 -1.54 23.40 21.64
CA ASP A 89 -1.51 22.92 20.26
C ASP A 89 -2.97 22.62 19.87
N GLU A 90 -3.39 23.01 18.67
CA GLU A 90 -4.69 22.62 18.11
C GLU A 90 -4.73 21.09 18.02
N GLU A 91 -5.24 20.45 19.07
CA GLU A 91 -5.55 19.03 19.09
C GLU A 91 -6.60 18.78 18.00
N THR A 92 -6.15 18.35 16.82
CA THR A 92 -6.91 17.43 15.99
C THR A 92 -7.42 16.34 16.91
N THR A 93 -8.67 16.49 17.33
CA THR A 93 -9.39 15.65 18.28
C THR A 93 -9.61 14.30 17.60
N SER A 94 -8.53 13.54 17.53
CA SER A 94 -8.49 12.26 16.85
C SER A 94 -9.40 11.31 17.61
N ASN A 95 -10.48 10.93 16.93
CA ASN A 95 -11.52 10.06 17.47
C ASN A 95 -10.90 8.81 18.12
N PRO A 96 -11.04 8.62 19.44
CA PRO A 96 -10.31 7.57 20.17
C PRO A 96 -10.71 6.17 19.70
N LEU A 97 -11.95 6.00 19.23
CA LEU A 97 -12.44 4.74 18.65
C LEU A 97 -11.70 4.44 17.34
N LEU A 98 -11.51 5.43 16.46
CA LEU A 98 -10.74 5.27 15.23
C LEU A 98 -9.29 4.88 15.54
N LEU A 99 -8.65 5.56 16.49
CA LEU A 99 -7.28 5.25 16.91
C LEU A 99 -7.15 3.81 17.42
N ALA A 100 -8.11 3.35 18.21
CA ALA A 100 -8.16 1.98 18.71
C ALA A 100 -8.36 0.95 17.59
N LYS A 101 -9.28 1.20 16.64
CA LYS A 101 -9.47 0.35 15.45
C LYS A 101 -8.20 0.25 14.61
N ALA A 102 -7.60 1.40 14.31
CA ALA A 102 -6.34 1.48 13.57
C ALA A 102 -5.17 0.81 14.31
N ALA A 103 -5.13 0.91 15.64
CA ALA A 103 -4.14 0.25 16.47
C ALA A 103 -4.32 -1.27 16.48
N ALA A 104 -5.56 -1.75 16.58
CA ALA A 104 -5.89 -3.16 16.58
C ALA A 104 -5.56 -3.84 15.24
N LEU A 105 -5.91 -3.23 14.10
CA LEU A 105 -5.53 -3.74 12.77
C LEU A 105 -4.00 -3.93 12.65
N ARG A 106 -3.24 -2.91 13.05
CA ARG A 106 -1.77 -2.95 13.05
C ARG A 106 -1.21 -3.99 14.02
N ALA A 107 -1.83 -4.13 15.18
CA ALA A 107 -1.43 -5.08 16.20
C ALA A 107 -1.67 -6.52 15.73
N VAL A 108 -2.84 -6.84 15.17
CA VAL A 108 -3.11 -8.18 14.63
C VAL A 108 -2.15 -8.50 13.48
N ALA A 109 -1.97 -7.61 12.50
CA ALA A 109 -1.00 -7.82 11.43
C ALA A 109 0.42 -8.04 11.95
N ARG A 110 0.80 -7.32 13.02
CA ARG A 110 2.09 -7.51 13.69
C ARG A 110 2.17 -8.87 14.39
N GLY A 111 1.13 -9.30 15.11
CA GLY A 111 1.08 -10.60 15.80
C GLY A 111 1.13 -11.77 14.83
N LEU A 112 0.53 -11.64 13.65
CA LEU A 112 0.57 -12.65 12.59
C LEU A 112 1.90 -12.66 11.83
N THR A 113 2.76 -11.64 11.98
CA THR A 113 4.03 -11.52 11.25
C THR A 113 5.23 -11.62 12.21
N PRO A 114 5.79 -12.83 12.42
CA PRO A 114 6.91 -13.02 13.33
C PRO A 114 8.14 -12.20 12.92
N SER A 115 8.92 -11.77 13.91
CA SER A 115 10.10 -10.93 13.68
C SER A 115 11.36 -11.73 13.36
N VAL A 116 11.44 -12.96 13.85
CA VAL A 116 12.54 -13.89 13.59
C VAL A 116 12.25 -14.60 12.27
N GLU A 117 13.29 -15.04 11.56
CA GLU A 117 13.17 -16.09 10.53
C GLU A 117 12.72 -17.39 11.20
N ALA A 118 11.50 -17.41 11.70
CA ALA A 118 10.82 -18.61 12.15
C ALA A 118 10.66 -19.51 10.92
N GLY A 119 10.58 -20.82 11.15
CA GLY A 119 10.44 -21.82 10.11
C GLY A 119 9.13 -21.70 9.31
N PRO A 120 8.60 -22.81 8.78
CA PRO A 120 7.35 -22.76 8.04
C PRO A 120 6.23 -22.15 8.92
N MET A 121 5.40 -21.29 8.33
CA MET A 121 4.30 -20.66 9.06
C MET A 121 3.19 -21.68 9.38
N PRO A 122 2.63 -21.67 10.60
CA PRO A 122 1.49 -22.52 10.91
C PRO A 122 0.33 -22.28 9.95
N ALA A 123 -0.29 -23.34 9.44
CA ALA A 123 -1.39 -23.24 8.47
C ALA A 123 -2.56 -22.40 9.00
N ALA A 124 -2.86 -22.50 10.30
CA ALA A 124 -3.89 -21.68 10.95
C ALA A 124 -3.59 -20.18 10.89
N THR A 125 -2.32 -19.78 11.01
CA THR A 125 -1.89 -18.39 10.83
C THR A 125 -2.09 -17.94 9.39
N VAL A 126 -1.73 -18.78 8.41
CA VAL A 126 -1.90 -18.46 6.99
C VAL A 126 -3.38 -18.26 6.64
N GLU A 127 -4.27 -19.11 7.13
CA GLU A 127 -5.72 -18.94 6.93
C GLU A 127 -6.27 -17.71 7.64
N ALA A 128 -5.78 -17.39 8.84
CA ALA A 128 -6.14 -16.15 9.52
C ALA A 128 -5.69 -14.91 8.73
N VAL A 129 -4.52 -14.96 8.07
CA VAL A 129 -4.04 -13.87 7.19
C VAL A 129 -4.93 -13.72 5.96
N LYS A 130 -5.37 -14.80 5.33
CA LYS A 130 -6.32 -14.73 4.20
C LYS A 130 -7.64 -14.07 4.61
N GLN A 131 -8.19 -14.46 5.75
CA GLN A 131 -9.42 -13.87 6.32
C GLN A 131 -9.23 -12.37 6.59
N LEU A 132 -8.12 -12.00 7.22
CA LEU A 132 -7.81 -10.59 7.47
C LEU A 132 -7.60 -9.83 6.15
N GLY A 133 -6.94 -10.43 5.15
CA GLY A 133 -6.73 -9.83 3.83
C GLY A 133 -8.04 -9.40 3.16
N GLN A 134 -9.07 -10.24 3.18
CA GLN A 134 -10.40 -9.90 2.64
C GLN A 134 -11.08 -8.72 3.37
N VAL A 135 -10.79 -8.52 4.66
CA VAL A 135 -11.29 -7.36 5.40
C VAL A 135 -10.47 -6.12 5.06
N LEU A 136 -9.13 -6.26 4.98
CA LEU A 136 -8.24 -5.15 4.62
C LEU A 136 -8.52 -4.64 3.21
N GLU A 137 -8.80 -5.52 2.25
CA GLU A 137 -9.20 -5.17 0.89
C GLU A 137 -10.43 -4.26 0.88
N ARG A 138 -11.51 -4.67 1.56
CA ARG A 138 -12.74 -3.88 1.65
C ARG A 138 -12.52 -2.55 2.35
N LEU A 139 -11.66 -2.52 3.38
CA LEU A 139 -11.30 -1.27 4.05
C LEU A 139 -10.47 -0.33 3.18
N LEU A 140 -9.72 -0.83 2.20
CA LEU A 140 -8.88 -0.04 1.30
C LEU A 140 -9.64 0.52 0.10
N ASP A 141 -10.78 -0.06 -0.23
CA ASP A 141 -11.64 0.39 -1.30
C ASP A 141 -12.23 1.77 -0.96
N VAL A 142 -11.95 2.77 -1.80
CA VAL A 142 -12.41 4.16 -1.63
C VAL A 142 -13.87 4.30 -2.05
N ASP A 143 -14.32 3.47 -2.99
CA ASP A 143 -15.67 3.52 -3.57
C ASP A 143 -16.64 2.60 -2.82
N ALA A 144 -16.13 1.66 -2.02
CA ALA A 144 -16.97 0.87 -1.14
C ALA A 144 -17.71 1.80 -0.15
N GLU A 145 -19.04 1.79 -0.19
CA GLU A 145 -19.92 2.43 0.79
C GLU A 145 -19.88 1.72 2.17
N GLN A 146 -18.72 1.21 2.58
CA GLN A 146 -18.58 0.52 3.83
C GLN A 146 -18.58 1.52 4.98
N GLU A 147 -19.75 1.74 5.56
CA GLU A 147 -19.88 2.47 6.81
C GLU A 147 -19.20 1.69 7.95
N VAL A 148 -17.99 2.10 8.30
CA VAL A 148 -17.35 1.66 9.53
C VAL A 148 -17.88 2.51 10.67
N PRO A 149 -18.57 1.93 11.68
CA PRO A 149 -19.17 2.71 12.76
C PRO A 149 -18.14 3.61 13.45
N GLY A 150 -18.50 4.87 13.69
CA GLY A 150 -17.59 5.85 14.27
C GLY A 150 -16.48 6.36 13.34
N CYS A 151 -16.60 6.16 12.03
CA CYS A 151 -15.86 6.87 10.98
C CYS A 151 -16.86 7.71 10.17
N SER A 152 -17.10 8.93 10.64
CA SER A 152 -18.13 9.84 10.15
C SER A 152 -17.68 10.69 8.95
N GLY A 153 -16.38 10.92 8.81
CA GLY A 153 -15.79 11.76 7.76
C GLY A 153 -14.78 11.05 6.88
N GLU A 154 -14.47 11.65 5.73
CA GLU A 154 -13.50 11.12 4.77
C GLU A 154 -12.08 11.08 5.33
N GLU A 155 -11.70 12.05 6.16
CA GLU A 155 -10.41 12.07 6.87
C GLU A 155 -10.24 10.86 7.80
N GLU A 156 -11.28 10.54 8.59
CA GLU A 156 -11.28 9.39 9.49
C GLU A 156 -11.19 8.07 8.70
N ARG A 157 -11.92 7.97 7.59
CA ARG A 157 -11.86 6.82 6.67
C ARG A 157 -10.47 6.69 6.03
N GLY A 158 -9.87 7.79 5.58
CA GLY A 158 -8.51 7.83 5.06
C GLY A 158 -7.47 7.34 6.08
N MET A 159 -7.63 7.70 7.35
CA MET A 159 -6.76 7.20 8.42
C MET A 159 -6.96 5.71 8.70
N LEU A 160 -8.19 5.19 8.58
CA LEU A 160 -8.46 3.76 8.66
C LEU A 160 -7.88 3.00 7.45
N ARG A 161 -8.02 3.53 6.23
CA ARG A 161 -7.37 3.04 5.00
C ARG A 161 -5.85 2.97 5.16
N LEU A 162 -5.23 4.03 5.68
CA LEU A 162 -3.80 4.03 6.01
C LEU A 162 -3.43 2.92 7.02
N ALA A 163 -4.26 2.69 8.04
CA ALA A 163 -4.01 1.62 9.01
C ALA A 163 -4.10 0.24 8.35
N ALA A 164 -5.07 0.03 7.46
CA ALA A 164 -5.23 -1.20 6.68
C ALA A 164 -4.04 -1.41 5.72
N ALA A 165 -3.63 -0.39 4.98
CA ALA A 165 -2.47 -0.44 4.08
C ALA A 165 -1.18 -0.81 4.82
N ARG A 166 -0.98 -0.22 6.01
CA ARG A 166 0.16 -0.55 6.88
C ARG A 166 0.09 -1.98 7.41
N ALA A 167 -1.10 -2.52 7.64
CA ALA A 167 -1.28 -3.92 7.99
C ALA A 167 -0.90 -4.83 6.81
N VAL A 168 -1.31 -4.50 5.57
CA VAL A 168 -0.90 -5.22 4.36
C VAL A 168 0.62 -5.21 4.19
N LEU A 169 1.28 -4.04 4.26
CA LEU A 169 2.74 -3.94 4.20
C LEU A 169 3.44 -4.70 5.32
N LYS A 170 2.80 -4.88 6.48
CA LYS A 170 3.37 -5.69 7.56
C LYS A 170 3.25 -7.17 7.24
N LEU A 171 2.08 -7.62 6.78
CA LEU A 171 1.80 -9.02 6.44
C LEU A 171 2.64 -9.50 5.24
N SER A 172 2.84 -8.65 4.24
CA SER A 172 3.60 -8.98 3.03
C SER A 172 5.02 -9.46 3.29
N ILE A 173 5.63 -9.08 4.42
CA ILE A 173 6.97 -9.51 4.81
C ILE A 173 7.07 -11.05 4.91
N ARG A 174 6.00 -11.73 5.31
CA ARG A 174 5.99 -13.20 5.53
C ARG A 174 4.87 -13.93 4.80
N HIS A 175 3.85 -13.20 4.37
CA HIS A 175 2.58 -13.75 3.89
C HIS A 175 2.14 -13.17 2.55
N ASP A 176 3.06 -12.65 1.75
CA ASP A 176 2.72 -12.03 0.45
C ASP A 176 1.91 -12.96 -0.47
N SER A 177 2.22 -14.26 -0.48
CA SER A 177 1.48 -15.27 -1.25
C SER A 177 0.12 -15.65 -0.67
N ALA A 178 -0.15 -15.32 0.59
CA ALA A 178 -1.44 -15.57 1.24
C ALA A 178 -2.38 -14.37 1.14
N LEU A 179 -1.86 -13.19 0.82
CA LEU A 179 -2.67 -11.99 0.61
C LEU A 179 -3.38 -12.08 -0.75
N PRO A 180 -4.66 -11.67 -0.84
CA PRO A 180 -5.34 -11.50 -2.11
C PRO A 180 -4.55 -10.59 -3.06
N PRO A 181 -4.45 -10.89 -4.37
CA PRO A 181 -3.78 -10.01 -5.34
C PRO A 181 -4.43 -8.61 -5.40
N SER A 182 -5.74 -8.54 -5.21
CA SER A 182 -6.49 -7.28 -5.11
C SER A 182 -6.03 -6.41 -3.93
N CYS A 183 -5.61 -7.01 -2.80
CA CYS A 183 -4.99 -6.23 -1.70
C CYS A 183 -3.74 -5.49 -2.15
N TYR A 184 -2.94 -6.08 -3.05
CA TYR A 184 -1.74 -5.43 -3.57
C TYR A 184 -2.11 -4.19 -4.41
N VAL A 185 -3.12 -4.30 -5.28
CA VAL A 185 -3.63 -3.18 -6.08
C VAL A 185 -4.23 -2.10 -5.18
N ALA A 186 -5.17 -2.46 -4.30
CA ALA A 186 -5.82 -1.53 -3.38
C ALA A 186 -4.82 -0.82 -2.45
N THR A 187 -3.78 -1.53 -2.00
CA THR A 187 -2.70 -0.92 -1.21
C THR A 187 -1.87 0.05 -2.04
N ALA A 188 -1.67 -0.20 -3.33
CA ALA A 188 -0.92 0.70 -4.20
C ALA A 188 -1.68 2.02 -4.43
N LEU A 189 -3.01 1.95 -4.59
CA LEU A 189 -3.91 3.10 -4.78
C LEU A 189 -3.94 4.05 -3.58
N MET A 190 -3.41 3.67 -2.41
CA MET A 190 -3.19 4.60 -1.30
C MET A 190 -2.27 5.78 -1.66
N LEU A 191 -1.45 5.66 -2.70
CA LEU A 191 -0.66 6.79 -3.23
C LEU A 191 -1.50 7.82 -3.99
N GLN A 192 -2.78 7.52 -4.19
CA GLN A 192 -3.79 8.39 -4.79
C GLN A 192 -4.98 8.59 -3.85
N ASP A 193 -4.88 8.20 -2.57
CA ASP A 193 -5.96 8.34 -1.58
C ASP A 193 -6.51 9.77 -1.59
N PRO A 194 -7.84 9.99 -1.60
CA PRO A 194 -8.42 11.33 -1.69
C PRO A 194 -7.96 12.27 -0.57
N VAL A 195 -7.59 11.71 0.59
CA VAL A 195 -7.07 12.48 1.72
C VAL A 195 -5.54 12.62 1.62
N PRO A 196 -5.00 13.85 1.58
CA PRO A 196 -3.57 14.07 1.32
C PRO A 196 -2.65 13.55 2.45
N GLU A 197 -3.10 13.60 3.70
CA GLU A 197 -2.29 13.14 4.85
C GLU A 197 -2.05 11.62 4.83
N PRO A 198 -3.09 10.75 4.76
CA PRO A 198 -2.93 9.31 4.55
C PRO A 198 -2.00 8.96 3.40
N ARG A 199 -2.12 9.66 2.28
CA ARG A 199 -1.28 9.48 1.09
C ARG A 199 0.20 9.75 1.38
N ALA A 200 0.51 10.92 1.96
CA ALA A 200 1.88 11.32 2.29
C ALA A 200 2.51 10.36 3.31
N VAL A 201 1.76 10.00 4.35
CA VAL A 201 2.22 9.06 5.39
C VAL A 201 2.44 7.67 4.78
N PHE A 202 1.52 7.20 3.94
CA PHE A 202 1.66 5.91 3.27
C PHE A 202 2.90 5.86 2.38
N GLY A 203 3.14 6.87 1.53
CA GLY A 203 4.34 6.94 0.69
C GLY A 203 5.64 6.85 1.50
N ALA A 204 5.71 7.52 2.65
CA ALA A 204 6.86 7.40 3.56
C ALA A 204 7.00 5.99 4.18
N LYS A 205 5.89 5.34 4.56
CA LYS A 205 5.92 3.97 5.08
C LYS A 205 6.28 2.94 4.00
N LEU A 206 5.81 3.13 2.78
CA LEU A 206 6.13 2.28 1.63
C LEU A 206 7.63 2.32 1.32
N ARG A 207 8.25 3.51 1.23
CA ARG A 207 9.71 3.63 1.06
C ARG A 207 10.47 2.91 2.17
N LYS A 208 10.10 3.11 3.43
CA LYS A 208 10.71 2.41 4.58
C LYS A 208 10.53 0.89 4.48
N HIS A 209 9.38 0.42 4.01
CA HIS A 209 9.09 -0.98 3.80
C HIS A 209 9.98 -1.57 2.69
N ILE A 210 10.12 -0.89 1.54
CA ILE A 210 11.00 -1.28 0.45
C ILE A 210 12.46 -1.40 0.93
N SER A 211 12.98 -0.38 1.64
CA SER A 211 14.33 -0.43 2.20
C SER A 211 14.51 -1.61 3.15
N ARG A 212 13.51 -1.90 4.00
CA ARG A 212 13.53 -3.06 4.89
C ARG A 212 13.59 -4.37 4.11
N LEU A 213 12.77 -4.53 3.07
CA LEU A 213 12.77 -5.73 2.24
C LEU A 213 14.10 -5.92 1.52
N LEU A 214 14.73 -4.84 1.04
CA LEU A 214 16.08 -4.87 0.48
C LEU A 214 17.09 -5.37 1.50
N THR A 215 17.12 -4.79 2.71
CA THR A 215 18.03 -5.22 3.78
C THR A 215 17.82 -6.69 4.14
N MET A 216 16.57 -7.13 4.27
CA MET A 216 16.26 -8.54 4.56
C MET A 216 16.75 -9.47 3.44
N GLY A 217 16.55 -9.09 2.16
CA GLY A 217 17.05 -9.86 1.03
C GLY A 217 18.58 -9.95 0.98
N LEU A 218 19.28 -8.85 1.33
CA LEU A 218 20.75 -8.83 1.44
C LEU A 218 21.24 -9.75 2.56
N VAL A 219 20.63 -9.68 3.75
CA VAL A 219 21.01 -10.54 4.89
C VAL A 219 20.78 -12.02 4.57
N ALA A 220 19.63 -12.37 3.99
CA ALA A 220 19.31 -13.74 3.60
C ALA A 220 20.31 -14.28 2.54
N SER A 221 20.76 -13.42 1.62
CA SER A 221 21.75 -13.78 0.60
C SER A 221 23.11 -14.13 1.21
N HIS A 222 23.54 -13.39 2.24
CA HIS A 222 24.79 -13.70 2.97
C HIS A 222 24.69 -14.99 3.80
N ALA A 223 23.49 -15.30 4.31
CA ALA A 223 23.25 -16.51 5.09
C ALA A 223 23.10 -17.79 4.23
N GLY A 224 23.13 -17.66 2.90
CA GLY A 224 22.93 -18.79 1.98
C GLY A 224 21.50 -19.35 2.00
N ALA A 225 20.53 -18.59 2.55
CA ALA A 225 19.14 -18.99 2.59
C ALA A 225 18.55 -19.01 1.15
N PRO A 226 17.64 -19.94 0.84
CA PRO A 226 17.03 -20.02 -0.48
C PRO A 226 16.36 -18.68 -0.85
N ARG A 227 16.65 -18.21 -2.07
CA ARG A 227 16.38 -16.87 -2.64
C ARG A 227 14.90 -16.45 -2.78
N GLY A 228 13.98 -16.99 -1.97
CA GLY A 228 12.53 -16.91 -2.17
C GLY A 228 11.87 -15.52 -2.11
N GLY A 229 12.62 -14.45 -1.79
CA GLY A 229 12.07 -13.11 -1.61
C GLY A 229 12.76 -11.98 -2.39
N GLY A 230 13.68 -12.28 -3.31
CA GLY A 230 14.49 -11.25 -4.01
C GLY A 230 13.66 -10.27 -4.87
N TRP A 231 12.51 -10.73 -5.35
CA TRP A 231 11.56 -9.99 -6.19
C TRP A 231 10.62 -9.07 -5.38
N LEU A 232 10.39 -9.37 -4.10
CA LEU A 232 9.42 -8.65 -3.26
C LEU A 232 9.72 -7.15 -3.15
N PRO A 233 10.98 -6.70 -2.95
CA PRO A 233 11.29 -5.27 -2.99
C PRO A 233 10.86 -4.59 -4.30
N SER A 234 11.05 -5.26 -5.44
CA SER A 234 10.69 -4.72 -6.77
C SER A 234 9.17 -4.62 -6.94
N LYS A 235 8.41 -5.61 -6.44
CA LYS A 235 6.94 -5.56 -6.40
C LYS A 235 6.42 -4.31 -5.68
N TYR A 236 6.94 -4.00 -4.50
CA TYR A 236 6.49 -2.84 -3.72
C TYR A 236 7.11 -1.52 -4.21
N ALA A 237 8.31 -1.54 -4.79
CA ALA A 237 8.91 -0.35 -5.40
C ALA A 237 8.12 0.13 -6.62
N ALA A 238 7.57 -0.77 -7.43
CA ALA A 238 6.71 -0.43 -8.56
C ALA A 238 5.52 0.47 -8.18
N MET A 239 4.98 0.33 -6.95
CA MET A 239 3.88 1.18 -6.48
C MET A 239 4.26 2.67 -6.48
N LEU A 240 5.51 3.03 -6.18
CA LEU A 240 5.94 4.43 -6.11
C LEU A 240 5.75 5.18 -7.43
N ALA A 241 5.69 4.47 -8.55
CA ALA A 241 5.43 5.07 -9.86
C ALA A 241 4.00 5.61 -10.00
N LEU A 242 3.05 5.12 -9.18
CA LEU A 242 1.67 5.62 -9.15
C LEU A 242 1.56 7.06 -8.65
N SER A 243 2.57 7.58 -7.95
CA SER A 243 2.61 9.01 -7.60
C SER A 243 2.86 9.91 -8.81
N GLY A 244 3.30 9.36 -9.95
CA GLY A 244 3.57 10.09 -11.20
C GLY A 244 4.89 10.86 -11.23
N VAL A 245 5.13 11.57 -12.34
CA VAL A 245 6.33 12.38 -12.61
C VAL A 245 6.11 13.83 -12.16
N THR A 246 7.15 14.47 -11.65
CA THR A 246 7.19 15.92 -11.46
C THR A 246 7.35 16.61 -12.82
N GLU A 247 6.51 17.57 -13.19
CA GLU A 247 6.56 18.29 -14.48
C GLU A 247 7.94 18.91 -14.80
N SER A 248 8.81 19.04 -13.79
CA SER A 248 10.14 19.63 -13.90
C SER A 248 11.20 18.80 -14.65
N THR A 249 10.97 17.54 -15.03
CA THR A 249 11.96 16.73 -15.77
C THR A 249 11.74 16.62 -17.29
N PHE A 250 10.63 17.12 -17.83
CA PHE A 250 10.39 17.17 -19.29
C PHE A 250 10.26 18.61 -19.81
N HIS A 251 11.40 19.22 -20.14
CA HIS A 251 11.47 20.53 -20.80
C HIS A 251 10.90 20.56 -22.24
N ILE A 252 10.15 19.55 -22.68
CA ILE A 252 9.53 19.50 -24.03
C ILE A 252 8.09 20.04 -24.01
N ALA A 253 7.40 20.11 -22.86
CA ALA A 253 6.00 20.57 -22.78
C ALA A 253 5.82 22.09 -22.64
N HIS A 254 6.91 22.87 -22.56
CA HIS A 254 6.83 24.31 -22.28
C HIS A 254 6.30 25.17 -23.45
N ILE A 255 5.97 24.56 -24.60
CA ILE A 255 5.39 25.25 -25.76
C ILE A 255 3.85 25.28 -25.71
N THR A 256 3.18 24.33 -25.05
CA THR A 256 1.71 24.24 -25.04
C THR A 256 1.05 25.06 -23.92
N HIS A 257 1.66 25.13 -22.73
CA HIS A 257 1.07 25.88 -21.60
C HIS A 257 1.06 27.41 -21.79
N VAL A 258 1.99 27.94 -22.59
CA VAL A 258 2.01 29.39 -22.92
C VAL A 258 0.84 29.76 -23.86
N TYR A 259 0.35 28.82 -24.68
CA TYR A 259 -0.79 29.06 -25.58
C TYR A 259 -2.16 28.99 -24.86
N VAL A 260 -2.33 28.09 -23.88
CA VAL A 260 -3.60 27.96 -23.14
C VAL A 260 -3.82 29.14 -22.20
N PHE A 261 -2.76 29.66 -21.57
CA PHE A 261 -2.86 30.83 -20.69
C PHE A 261 -3.16 32.13 -21.45
N TRP A 262 -2.71 32.25 -22.70
CA TRP A 262 -3.09 33.36 -23.58
C TRP A 262 -4.54 33.26 -24.09
N SER A 263 -5.06 32.05 -24.24
CA SER A 263 -6.43 31.80 -24.72
C SER A 263 -7.49 32.14 -23.65
N ALA A 264 -7.23 31.82 -22.38
CA ALA A 264 -8.13 32.11 -21.27
C ALA A 264 -8.26 33.62 -20.98
N ALA A 265 -7.15 34.37 -21.10
CA ALA A 265 -7.16 35.82 -20.97
C ALA A 265 -7.97 36.49 -22.10
N PHE A 266 -7.93 35.93 -23.32
CA PHE A 266 -8.68 36.45 -24.47
C PHE A 266 -10.20 36.19 -24.36
N LEU A 267 -10.60 35.06 -23.77
CA LEU A 267 -12.03 34.71 -23.59
C LEU A 267 -12.70 35.45 -22.43
N SER A 268 -11.94 35.87 -21.40
CA SER A 268 -12.48 36.70 -20.31
C SER A 268 -12.87 38.13 -20.73
N ALA A 269 -12.39 38.60 -21.90
CA ALA A 269 -12.67 39.94 -22.39
C ALA A 269 -14.01 40.08 -23.14
N PHE A 270 -14.73 38.98 -23.43
CA PHE A 270 -15.87 39.02 -24.36
C PHE A 270 -17.22 38.54 -23.82
N TRP A 271 -17.37 38.27 -22.52
CA TRP A 271 -18.62 37.66 -22.04
C TRP A 271 -19.14 38.12 -20.66
N PRO A 272 -19.94 39.19 -20.58
CA PRO A 272 -20.66 39.53 -19.35
C PRO A 272 -22.17 39.42 -19.57
N ARG A 273 -22.76 38.20 -19.62
CA ARG A 273 -24.24 38.10 -19.55
C ARG A 273 -24.92 36.80 -19.08
N SER A 274 -24.24 35.84 -18.48
CA SER A 274 -24.85 34.54 -18.10
C SER A 274 -24.65 34.13 -16.64
N LEU A 275 -24.86 35.05 -15.69
CA LEU A 275 -24.83 34.77 -14.24
C LEU A 275 -26.17 34.21 -13.68
N ARG A 276 -27.20 34.07 -14.52
CA ARG A 276 -28.53 33.63 -14.06
C ARG A 276 -28.80 32.12 -14.25
N TRP A 277 -27.95 31.41 -14.99
CA TRP A 277 -28.10 29.97 -15.25
C TRP A 277 -27.38 29.07 -14.23
N TYR A 278 -26.46 29.65 -13.44
CA TYR A 278 -25.66 28.90 -12.45
C TYR A 278 -26.40 28.56 -11.14
N LYS A 279 -27.54 29.21 -10.85
CA LYS A 279 -28.27 28.96 -9.59
C LYS A 279 -29.13 27.69 -9.60
N THR A 280 -29.46 27.14 -10.76
CA THR A 280 -30.34 25.95 -10.87
C THR A 280 -29.59 24.68 -11.30
N ASN A 281 -28.39 24.81 -11.87
CA ASN A 281 -27.60 23.68 -12.39
C ASN A 281 -26.25 23.48 -11.66
N GLY A 282 -26.08 24.05 -10.47
CA GLY A 282 -24.84 23.96 -9.69
C GLY A 282 -24.40 22.51 -9.38
N TRP A 283 -25.36 21.57 -9.31
CA TRP A 283 -25.08 20.14 -9.11
C TRP A 283 -24.51 19.47 -10.36
N ALA A 284 -24.96 19.86 -11.56
CA ALA A 284 -24.39 19.38 -12.82
C ALA A 284 -22.98 19.95 -13.05
N ALA A 285 -22.72 21.19 -12.63
CA ALA A 285 -21.38 21.76 -12.66
C ALA A 285 -20.43 21.12 -11.63
N LEU A 286 -20.93 20.68 -10.46
CA LEU A 286 -20.15 19.92 -9.47
C LEU A 286 -19.90 18.46 -9.89
N LEU A 287 -20.87 17.82 -10.57
CA LEU A 287 -20.70 16.49 -11.17
C LEU A 287 -19.76 16.55 -12.39
N CYS A 288 -19.87 17.58 -13.23
CA CYS A 288 -18.92 17.84 -14.30
C CYS A 288 -17.55 18.24 -13.74
N LEU A 289 -17.43 18.98 -12.62
CA LEU A 289 -16.14 19.24 -11.97
C LEU A 289 -15.54 17.97 -11.39
N ARG A 290 -16.34 17.02 -10.90
CA ARG A 290 -15.85 15.71 -10.45
C ARG A 290 -15.40 14.82 -11.62
N GLY A 291 -16.02 14.97 -12.80
CA GLY A 291 -15.59 14.34 -14.05
C GLY A 291 -14.41 15.04 -14.75
N PHE A 292 -14.25 16.37 -14.61
CA PHE A 292 -13.15 17.16 -15.19
C PHE A 292 -11.95 17.31 -14.24
N LEU A 293 -12.15 17.19 -12.93
CA LEU A 293 -11.11 16.89 -11.94
C LEU A 293 -10.91 15.37 -11.81
N GLY A 294 -11.34 14.59 -12.82
CA GLY A 294 -10.71 13.34 -13.21
C GLY A 294 -9.30 13.61 -13.73
N SER A 295 -8.50 14.36 -12.96
CA SER A 295 -7.07 14.50 -13.10
C SER A 295 -6.47 13.15 -12.73
N ALA A 296 -6.60 12.21 -13.65
CA ALA A 296 -5.49 11.38 -14.06
C ALA A 296 -4.58 10.96 -12.90
N ALA A 297 -5.05 10.06 -12.02
CA ALA A 297 -4.30 9.10 -11.18
C ALA A 297 -2.91 9.50 -10.59
N VAL A 298 -2.59 10.78 -10.49
CA VAL A 298 -1.25 11.30 -10.20
C VAL A 298 -1.38 12.20 -9.00
N ASP A 299 -0.48 12.05 -8.03
CA ASP A 299 -0.57 12.75 -6.75
C ASP A 299 -0.51 14.28 -6.96
N PRO A 300 -1.56 15.08 -6.71
CA PRO A 300 -1.51 16.54 -6.84
C PRO A 300 -0.42 17.23 -6.00
N VAL A 301 0.15 16.57 -4.98
CA VAL A 301 1.16 17.16 -4.11
C VAL A 301 2.57 16.90 -4.66
N GLU A 302 3.18 17.93 -5.25
CA GLU A 302 4.54 17.84 -5.84
C GLU A 302 5.62 17.31 -4.87
N LEU A 303 5.52 17.63 -3.58
CA LEU A 303 6.45 17.11 -2.57
C LEU A 303 6.40 15.58 -2.46
N ASN A 304 5.20 14.99 -2.60
CA ASN A 304 5.02 13.55 -2.57
C ASN A 304 5.59 12.90 -3.84
N LYS A 305 5.31 13.49 -5.02
CA LYS A 305 5.89 13.04 -6.30
C LYS A 305 7.42 13.04 -6.25
N ALA A 306 8.02 14.15 -5.81
CA ALA A 306 9.47 14.29 -5.67
C ALA A 306 10.05 13.25 -4.69
N SER A 307 9.36 13.00 -3.58
CA SER A 307 9.75 11.99 -2.60
C SER A 307 9.64 10.56 -3.13
N ALA A 308 8.62 10.26 -3.94
CA ALA A 308 8.44 8.97 -4.60
C ALA A 308 9.53 8.74 -5.67
N ALA A 309 9.77 9.72 -6.53
CA ALA A 309 10.83 9.69 -7.55
C ALA A 309 12.22 9.51 -6.92
N ARG A 310 12.50 10.22 -5.81
CA ARG A 310 13.73 10.01 -5.04
C ARG A 310 13.84 8.59 -4.50
N GLY A 311 12.76 8.06 -3.92
CA GLY A 311 12.72 6.69 -3.41
C GLY A 311 12.96 5.64 -4.49
N LEU A 312 12.41 5.84 -5.69
CA LEU A 312 12.66 4.98 -6.86
C LEU A 312 14.13 5.03 -7.29
N ARG A 313 14.73 6.21 -7.40
CA ARG A 313 16.16 6.35 -7.73
C ARG A 313 17.05 5.64 -6.72
N GLU A 314 16.81 5.87 -5.42
CA GLU A 314 17.56 5.22 -4.34
C GLU A 314 17.42 3.70 -4.40
N PHE A 315 16.21 3.19 -4.68
CA PHE A 315 15.96 1.76 -4.86
C PHE A 315 16.74 1.16 -6.04
N VAL A 316 16.67 1.79 -7.22
CA VAL A 316 17.34 1.31 -8.44
C VAL A 316 18.86 1.26 -8.22
N VAL A 317 19.44 2.31 -7.66
CA VAL A 317 20.88 2.35 -7.34
C VAL A 317 21.25 1.25 -6.35
N ALA A 318 20.50 1.09 -5.25
CA ALA A 318 20.77 0.05 -4.26
C ALA A 318 20.71 -1.37 -4.85
N LYS A 319 19.71 -1.65 -5.70
CA LYS A 319 19.57 -2.94 -6.38
C LYS A 319 20.74 -3.22 -7.33
N ARG A 320 21.19 -2.23 -8.10
CA ARG A 320 22.33 -2.41 -9.01
C ARG A 320 23.65 -2.61 -8.29
N ILE A 321 23.89 -1.87 -7.22
CA ILE A 321 25.06 -2.09 -6.35
C ILE A 321 25.06 -3.53 -5.83
N ALA A 322 23.91 -4.01 -5.32
CA ALA A 322 23.78 -5.38 -4.84
C ALA A 322 24.01 -6.43 -5.93
N ALA A 323 23.43 -6.23 -7.13
CA ALA A 323 23.60 -7.14 -8.26
C ALA A 323 25.06 -7.18 -8.75
N ASN A 324 25.72 -6.03 -8.85
CA ASN A 324 27.12 -5.94 -9.24
C ASN A 324 28.04 -6.60 -8.20
N ALA A 325 27.79 -6.37 -6.90
CA ALA A 325 28.54 -7.03 -5.83
C ALA A 325 28.37 -8.56 -5.88
N ALA A 326 27.14 -9.05 -6.13
CA ALA A 326 26.89 -10.48 -6.29
C ALA A 326 27.60 -11.07 -7.51
N ALA A 327 27.62 -10.35 -8.64
CA ALA A 327 28.34 -10.76 -9.85
C ALA A 327 29.87 -10.82 -9.64
N GLN A 328 30.45 -9.81 -8.98
CA GLN A 328 31.86 -9.78 -8.62
C GLN A 328 32.23 -10.92 -7.65
N ALA A 329 31.40 -11.16 -6.63
CA ALA A 329 31.61 -12.27 -5.70
C ALA A 329 31.54 -13.64 -6.39
N ALA A 330 30.68 -13.79 -7.41
CA ALA A 330 30.61 -14.99 -8.23
C ALA A 330 31.86 -15.18 -9.11
N ALA A 331 32.39 -14.10 -9.69
CA ALA A 331 33.59 -14.13 -10.53
C ALA A 331 34.88 -14.45 -9.75
N LEU A 332 34.95 -14.09 -8.46
CA LEU A 332 36.07 -14.40 -7.58
C LEU A 332 36.07 -15.84 -7.05
N GLN A 333 34.99 -16.62 -7.29
CA GLN A 333 35.00 -18.02 -6.89
C GLN A 333 35.89 -18.84 -7.82
N PRO A 334 36.80 -19.67 -7.30
CA PRO A 334 37.65 -20.52 -8.12
C PRO A 334 36.79 -21.49 -8.95
N GLU A 335 37.13 -21.63 -10.23
CA GLU A 335 36.53 -22.60 -11.16
C GLU A 335 36.40 -23.96 -10.46
N PRO A 336 35.18 -24.53 -10.38
CA PRO A 336 35.01 -25.84 -9.76
C PRO A 336 35.84 -26.86 -10.53
N LEU A 337 36.66 -27.63 -9.81
CA LEU A 337 37.41 -28.76 -10.36
C LEU A 337 36.54 -29.56 -11.33
N ALA A 338 37.03 -29.69 -12.57
CA ALA A 338 36.37 -30.34 -13.69
C ALA A 338 35.75 -31.67 -13.25
N GLY A 339 34.42 -31.73 -13.21
CA GLY A 339 33.67 -32.94 -12.84
C GLY A 339 32.59 -32.75 -11.76
N THR A 340 32.66 -31.68 -10.96
CA THR A 340 31.57 -31.35 -10.02
C THR A 340 30.55 -30.43 -10.71
N ARG A 341 29.58 -31.04 -11.40
CA ARG A 341 28.43 -30.33 -11.98
C ARG A 341 27.65 -29.67 -10.83
N ARG A 342 27.93 -28.40 -10.52
CA ARG A 342 27.10 -27.61 -9.57
C ARG A 342 25.68 -27.59 -10.14
N LYS A 343 24.75 -28.31 -9.50
CA LYS A 343 23.32 -28.38 -9.85
C LYS A 343 22.55 -27.07 -9.54
N GLY A 344 23.23 -25.93 -9.60
CA GLY A 344 22.70 -24.61 -9.22
C GLY A 344 23.54 -23.42 -9.67
N ALA A 345 24.64 -23.62 -10.40
CA ALA A 345 25.37 -22.52 -11.05
C ALA A 345 24.70 -22.21 -12.40
N ALA A 346 23.46 -21.74 -12.35
CA ALA A 346 22.84 -21.12 -13.51
C ALA A 346 23.55 -19.79 -13.76
N GLY A 347 24.42 -19.78 -14.78
CA GLY A 347 24.79 -18.62 -15.60
C GLY A 347 25.42 -17.42 -14.90
N ALA A 348 26.46 -16.88 -15.52
CA ALA A 348 26.99 -15.54 -15.23
C ALA A 348 25.98 -14.37 -15.46
N GLY A 349 24.70 -14.67 -15.72
CA GLY A 349 23.60 -13.73 -15.69
C GLY A 349 22.85 -13.87 -14.37
N GLY A 350 22.93 -12.85 -13.50
CA GLY A 350 22.18 -12.80 -12.24
C GLY A 350 20.69 -13.11 -12.45
N ASN A 351 20.02 -13.60 -11.41
CA ASN A 351 18.59 -13.87 -11.46
C ASN A 351 17.85 -12.59 -11.87
N ILE A 352 17.01 -12.63 -12.91
CA ILE A 352 16.29 -11.45 -13.42
C ILE A 352 15.48 -10.74 -12.31
N GLN A 353 15.06 -11.49 -11.29
CA GLN A 353 14.35 -10.97 -10.11
C GLN A 353 15.22 -10.04 -9.22
N GLU A 354 16.54 -10.12 -9.33
CA GLU A 354 17.49 -9.31 -8.58
C GLU A 354 17.75 -7.95 -9.27
N GLN A 355 17.43 -7.85 -10.57
CA GLN A 355 17.55 -6.63 -11.36
C GLN A 355 16.42 -5.64 -11.04
N PRO A 356 16.68 -4.32 -11.02
CA PRO A 356 15.65 -3.32 -10.77
C PRO A 356 14.59 -3.26 -11.90
N GLU A 357 14.91 -3.69 -13.11
CA GLU A 357 13.99 -3.77 -14.25
C GLU A 357 12.81 -4.71 -13.98
N PHE A 358 12.94 -5.62 -13.01
CA PHE A 358 11.85 -6.51 -12.57
C PHE A 358 10.68 -5.75 -11.91
N MET A 359 10.78 -4.44 -11.68
CA MET A 359 9.62 -3.60 -11.32
C MET A 359 8.61 -3.47 -12.47
N LEU A 360 9.05 -3.56 -13.73
CA LEU A 360 8.20 -3.27 -14.89
C LEU A 360 6.97 -4.19 -14.99
N PRO A 361 7.07 -5.52 -14.87
CA PRO A 361 5.90 -6.40 -14.89
C PRO A 361 4.90 -6.07 -13.78
N HIS A 362 5.39 -5.64 -12.60
CA HIS A 362 4.54 -5.29 -11.48
C HIS A 362 3.80 -3.96 -11.70
N LEU A 363 4.47 -2.96 -12.29
CA LEU A 363 3.79 -1.73 -12.67
C LEU A 363 2.75 -1.98 -13.76
N LEU A 364 3.09 -2.75 -14.80
CA LEU A 364 2.12 -3.09 -15.85
C LEU A 364 0.89 -3.80 -15.27
N TYR A 365 1.09 -4.71 -14.32
CA TYR A 365 -0.01 -5.35 -13.60
C TYR A 365 -0.87 -4.35 -12.82
N LEU A 366 -0.25 -3.39 -12.11
CA LEU A 366 -0.97 -2.34 -11.37
C LEU A 366 -1.78 -1.44 -12.32
N LEU A 367 -1.18 -0.99 -13.42
CA LEU A 367 -1.84 -0.10 -14.39
C LEU A 367 -3.00 -0.81 -15.11
N ALA A 368 -2.84 -2.09 -15.44
CA ALA A 368 -3.90 -2.88 -16.08
C ALA A 368 -5.12 -3.12 -15.17
N LEU A 369 -4.95 -3.04 -13.85
CA LEU A 369 -6.02 -3.21 -12.86
C LEU A 369 -6.42 -1.90 -12.18
N HIS A 370 -5.93 -0.77 -12.69
CA HIS A 370 -6.26 0.54 -12.15
C HIS A 370 -7.72 0.87 -12.45
N PRO A 371 -8.50 1.40 -11.50
CA PRO A 371 -9.93 1.68 -11.71
C PRO A 371 -10.16 2.68 -12.86
N ASP A 372 -9.26 3.65 -13.02
CA ASP A 372 -9.33 4.64 -14.12
C ASP A 372 -8.73 4.15 -15.45
N CYS A 373 -8.29 2.89 -15.57
CA CYS A 373 -7.71 2.39 -16.82
C CYS A 373 -8.82 2.26 -17.87
N PRO A 374 -8.71 2.93 -19.04
CA PRO A 374 -9.78 2.89 -20.02
C PRO A 374 -9.96 1.48 -20.60
N ASP A 375 -11.21 1.06 -20.76
CA ASP A 375 -11.55 -0.18 -21.44
C ASP A 375 -11.07 -0.17 -22.90
N GLN A 376 -10.71 -1.34 -23.43
CA GLN A 376 -10.26 -1.46 -24.82
C GLN A 376 -11.30 -0.90 -25.80
N ASP A 377 -12.58 -1.09 -25.52
CA ASP A 377 -13.68 -0.58 -26.35
C ASP A 377 -13.76 0.96 -26.33
N ALA A 378 -13.39 1.61 -25.23
CA ALA A 378 -13.32 3.07 -25.14
C ALA A 378 -12.15 3.65 -25.98
N VAL A 379 -11.03 2.93 -26.01
CA VAL A 379 -9.85 3.31 -26.81
C VAL A 379 -10.01 2.97 -28.30
N CYS A 380 -10.65 1.86 -28.63
CA CYS A 380 -10.89 1.46 -30.03
C CYS A 380 -12.09 2.18 -30.66
N GLY A 381 -13.15 2.47 -29.89
CA GLY A 381 -14.32 3.20 -30.37
C GLY A 381 -14.00 4.63 -30.81
N SER A 382 -13.05 5.28 -30.13
CA SER A 382 -12.51 6.59 -30.53
C SER A 382 -11.69 6.53 -31.82
N GLN A 383 -11.08 5.39 -32.15
CA GLN A 383 -10.35 5.21 -33.41
C GLN A 383 -11.25 4.83 -34.60
N GLN A 384 -12.44 4.27 -34.35
CA GLN A 384 -13.28 3.69 -35.41
C GLN A 384 -14.36 4.65 -35.94
N GLN A 385 -14.62 5.78 -35.27
CA GLN A 385 -15.52 6.83 -35.78
C GLN A 385 -14.88 7.74 -36.86
N ASP A 386 -13.55 7.66 -37.06
CA ASP A 386 -12.81 8.55 -37.96
C ASP A 386 -12.54 7.95 -39.36
N SER A 387 -13.60 7.56 -40.05
CA SER A 387 -13.56 7.47 -41.52
C SER A 387 -14.00 8.76 -42.22
N ALA A 388 -14.31 9.81 -41.45
CA ALA A 388 -14.81 11.09 -41.97
C ALA A 388 -14.21 12.32 -41.24
N GLY A 389 -12.88 12.45 -41.23
CA GLY A 389 -12.23 13.75 -41.41
C GLY A 389 -12.30 14.82 -40.31
N GLU A 390 -12.34 14.48 -39.02
CA GLU A 390 -12.09 15.47 -37.95
C GLU A 390 -10.83 15.14 -37.14
N ALA A 391 -9.89 16.09 -37.07
CA ALA A 391 -8.57 15.94 -36.44
C ALA A 391 -8.60 15.92 -34.89
N GLY A 392 -9.70 15.50 -34.26
CA GLY A 392 -9.95 15.66 -32.82
C GLY A 392 -9.98 14.36 -31.99
N ALA A 393 -10.33 13.21 -32.56
CA ALA A 393 -10.55 11.99 -31.75
C ALA A 393 -9.26 11.33 -31.25
N GLY A 394 -8.14 11.52 -31.96
CA GLY A 394 -6.82 11.05 -31.52
C GLY A 394 -6.34 11.74 -30.22
N ASP A 395 -6.72 13.01 -30.03
CA ASP A 395 -6.33 13.79 -28.85
C ASP A 395 -7.06 13.31 -27.58
N GLU A 396 -8.31 12.82 -27.70
CA GLU A 396 -9.09 12.32 -26.56
C GLU A 396 -8.56 11.00 -26.03
N ALA A 397 -8.28 10.03 -26.90
CA ALA A 397 -7.68 8.75 -26.51
C ALA A 397 -6.29 8.96 -25.87
N GLN A 398 -5.52 9.90 -26.40
CA GLN A 398 -4.22 10.26 -25.84
C GLN A 398 -4.34 10.96 -24.47
N ALA A 399 -5.35 11.80 -24.28
CA ALA A 399 -5.63 12.45 -22.99
C ALA A 399 -6.01 11.42 -21.91
N LEU A 400 -6.82 10.41 -22.25
CA LEU A 400 -7.18 9.33 -21.32
C LEU A 400 -5.98 8.49 -20.87
N LEU A 401 -5.04 8.23 -21.79
CA LEU A 401 -3.84 7.43 -21.50
C LEU A 401 -2.69 8.24 -20.87
N ALA A 402 -2.74 9.57 -20.94
CA ALA A 402 -1.70 10.46 -20.42
C ALA A 402 -1.25 10.16 -18.97
N PRO A 403 -2.14 9.98 -17.97
CA PRO A 403 -1.77 9.53 -16.62
C PRO A 403 -0.94 8.25 -16.60
N PHE A 404 -1.34 7.25 -17.37
CA PHE A 404 -0.70 5.94 -17.42
C PHE A 404 0.69 6.02 -18.05
N VAL A 405 0.81 6.83 -19.10
CA VAL A 405 2.10 7.15 -19.71
C VAL A 405 3.01 7.86 -18.70
N ALA A 406 2.49 8.82 -17.94
CA ALA A 406 3.26 9.51 -16.90
C ALA A 406 3.73 8.53 -15.80
N MET A 407 2.86 7.64 -15.31
CA MET A 407 3.26 6.62 -14.33
C MET A 407 4.33 5.67 -14.88
N LEU A 408 4.23 5.25 -16.15
CA LEU A 408 5.28 4.45 -16.81
C LEU A 408 6.59 5.22 -16.91
N GLN A 409 6.55 6.49 -17.33
CA GLN A 409 7.72 7.35 -17.43
C GLN A 409 8.39 7.55 -16.05
N ALA A 410 7.61 7.72 -14.98
CA ALA A 410 8.12 7.83 -13.61
C ALA A 410 8.98 6.64 -13.18
N LEU A 411 8.64 5.43 -13.65
CA LEU A 411 9.43 4.23 -13.40
C LEU A 411 10.61 4.09 -14.36
N LEU A 412 10.42 4.41 -15.64
CA LEU A 412 11.44 4.23 -16.67
C LEU A 412 12.60 5.23 -16.53
N GLU A 413 12.34 6.47 -16.15
CA GLU A 413 13.36 7.51 -15.97
C GLU A 413 14.52 7.05 -15.05
N PRO A 414 14.28 6.58 -13.80
CA PRO A 414 15.36 6.13 -12.93
C PRO A 414 16.05 4.85 -13.43
N LEU A 415 15.34 3.96 -14.13
CA LEU A 415 15.91 2.75 -14.73
C LEU A 415 16.90 3.09 -15.86
N LEU A 416 16.56 4.07 -16.71
CA LEU A 416 17.39 4.49 -17.83
C LEU A 416 18.56 5.38 -17.38
N LEU A 417 18.34 6.35 -16.51
CA LEU A 417 19.40 7.27 -16.05
C LEU A 417 20.53 6.53 -15.33
N ALA A 418 20.20 5.57 -14.47
CA ALA A 418 21.21 4.78 -13.79
C ALA A 418 22.02 3.89 -14.75
N ALA A 419 21.50 3.57 -15.96
CA ALA A 419 22.18 2.67 -16.90
C ALA A 419 23.36 3.39 -17.57
N HIS A 420 23.20 4.69 -17.82
CA HIS A 420 24.23 5.53 -18.40
C HIS A 420 25.38 5.82 -17.42
N ALA A 421 25.07 5.99 -16.13
CA ALA A 421 26.08 6.24 -15.10
C ALA A 421 27.02 5.05 -14.83
N GLY A 422 26.58 3.82 -15.11
CA GLY A 422 27.41 2.61 -14.96
C GLY A 422 28.41 2.38 -16.10
N GLY A 423 28.31 3.12 -17.21
CA GLY A 423 29.16 2.97 -18.39
C GLY A 423 30.44 3.80 -18.40
N SER A 424 30.56 4.83 -17.55
CA SER A 424 31.71 5.77 -17.60
C SER A 424 32.92 5.35 -16.76
N GLY A 425 32.97 4.11 -16.27
CA GLY A 425 34.08 3.57 -15.46
C GLY A 425 35.13 2.76 -16.22
N HIS A 426 35.00 2.65 -17.54
CA HIS A 426 35.97 1.96 -18.41
C HIS A 426 36.44 2.89 -19.52
N THR A 427 37.32 3.83 -19.18
CA THR A 427 38.33 4.41 -20.08
C THR A 427 39.61 4.59 -19.30
#